data_AF-A0A4Y7INB3-F1
#
_entry.id   AF-A0A4Y7INB3-F1
#
_cell.length_a   1.000
_cell.length_b   1.000
_cell.length_c   1.000
_cell.angle_alpha   90.00
_cell.angle_beta   90.00
_cell.angle_gamma   90.00
#
_symmetry.space_group_name_H-M   'P 1'
#
loop_
_entity.id
_entity.type
_entity.pdbx_description
1 polymer ?
#
loop_
_entity_poly.entity_id
_entity_poly.type
_entity_poly.pdbx_seq_one_letter_code
_entity_poly.pdbx_strand_id
1 'polypeptide(L)'
;MKVRFGEFVEKLERDGLIYTRILGAEDDPSSPIGLGWQSTFLTKDKSIAEERFCVSPSDITYRNFNQILAIIQGTKLEWMEDGVNSVMGPIPAIKYDKTRGRKIWFNSMVAAYTGWKDSRNDPVKAVTFGDGTPLPSDVIHECLKLLEEECVAIPWQKGDVLLIDNLAVLHSRREFNPPRRILASLCNNIKDHCAMST
;
A
#
# COMPACT_ATOMS: atom_id res chain seq x y z
N MET A 1 -3.12 -2.37 -18.79
CA MET A 1 -3.71 -3.59 -18.18
C MET A 1 -4.99 -4.04 -18.86
N LYS A 2 -6.15 -3.39 -18.67
CA LYS A 2 -7.45 -3.91 -19.16
C LYS A 2 -7.49 -4.27 -20.66
N VAL A 3 -6.84 -3.47 -21.51
CA VAL A 3 -6.76 -3.74 -22.96
C VAL A 3 -5.95 -5.00 -23.29
N ARG A 4 -4.86 -5.27 -22.56
CA ARG A 4 -3.95 -6.41 -22.80
C ARG A 4 -4.38 -7.68 -22.06
N PHE A 5 -4.95 -7.53 -20.87
CA PHE A 5 -5.29 -8.62 -19.94
C PHE A 5 -6.69 -8.42 -19.35
N GLY A 6 -7.72 -8.45 -20.21
CA GLY A 6 -9.11 -8.18 -19.83
C GLY A 6 -9.63 -9.09 -18.71
N GLU A 7 -9.52 -10.41 -18.90
CA GLU A 7 -9.98 -11.42 -17.93
C GLU A 7 -9.27 -11.30 -16.57
N PHE A 8 -7.97 -10.99 -16.59
CA PHE A 8 -7.19 -10.73 -15.38
C PHE A 8 -7.74 -9.53 -14.61
N VAL A 9 -8.03 -8.43 -15.30
CA VAL A 9 -8.59 -7.22 -14.66
C VAL A 9 -10.01 -7.47 -14.17
N GLU A 10 -10.83 -8.23 -14.91
CA GLU A 10 -12.17 -8.61 -14.46
C GLU A 10 -12.13 -9.46 -13.19
N LYS A 11 -11.19 -10.41 -13.11
CA LYS A 11 -10.94 -11.20 -11.90
C LYS A 11 -10.51 -10.31 -10.73
N LEU A 12 -9.61 -9.35 -10.96
CA LEU A 12 -9.20 -8.38 -9.93
C LEU A 12 -10.36 -7.50 -9.44
N GLU A 13 -11.27 -7.09 -10.32
CA GLU A 13 -12.43 -6.28 -9.94
C GLU A 13 -13.45 -7.08 -9.13
N ARG A 14 -13.62 -8.37 -9.45
CA ARG A 14 -14.55 -9.26 -8.75
C ARG A 14 -14.00 -9.73 -7.40
N ASP A 15 -12.76 -10.21 -7.39
CA ASP A 15 -12.21 -10.93 -6.24
C ASP A 15 -11.33 -10.02 -5.37
N GLY A 16 -10.73 -8.98 -5.93
CA GLY A 16 -9.76 -8.15 -5.22
C GLY A 16 -8.41 -8.84 -5.03
N LEU A 17 -7.68 -8.42 -4.00
CA LEU A 17 -6.36 -8.95 -3.64
C LEU A 17 -6.28 -9.24 -2.14
N ILE A 18 -5.52 -10.27 -1.78
CA ILE A 18 -5.06 -10.52 -0.41
C ILE A 18 -3.57 -10.21 -0.36
N TYR A 19 -3.14 -9.49 0.68
CA TYR A 19 -1.75 -9.21 0.98
C TYR A 19 -1.35 -9.95 2.24
N THR A 20 -0.22 -10.65 2.19
CA THR A 20 0.35 -11.36 3.33
C THR A 20 1.73 -10.80 3.61
N ARG A 21 1.98 -10.43 4.86
CA ARG A 21 3.27 -9.89 5.30
C ARG A 21 3.62 -10.38 6.68
N ILE A 22 4.83 -10.89 6.82
CA ILE A 22 5.42 -11.27 8.09
C ILE A 22 6.25 -10.09 8.60
N LEU A 23 5.89 -9.59 9.79
CA LEU A 23 6.55 -8.49 10.48
C LEU A 23 7.29 -9.07 11.70
N GLY A 24 8.59 -8.80 11.81
CA GLY A 24 9.34 -9.09 13.04
C GLY A 24 8.94 -8.13 14.18
N ALA A 25 9.49 -8.34 15.37
CA ALA A 25 9.24 -7.45 16.50
C ALA A 25 9.77 -6.02 16.27
N GLU A 26 11.03 -5.92 15.86
CA GLU A 26 11.76 -4.66 15.67
C GLU A 26 12.01 -4.37 14.19
N ASP A 27 12.48 -3.15 13.92
CA ASP A 27 12.80 -2.69 12.58
C ASP A 27 14.12 -3.28 12.08
N ASP A 28 14.12 -3.77 10.84
CA ASP A 28 15.30 -4.29 10.14
C ASP A 28 15.72 -3.32 9.03
N PRO A 29 16.78 -2.52 9.21
CA PRO A 29 17.21 -1.54 8.21
C PRO A 29 17.77 -2.18 6.92
N SER A 30 18.06 -3.49 6.92
CA SER A 30 18.55 -4.20 5.74
C SER A 30 17.44 -4.69 4.80
N SER A 31 16.20 -4.77 5.31
CA SER A 31 15.05 -5.24 4.53
C SER A 31 14.33 -4.07 3.83
N PRO A 32 13.92 -4.22 2.55
CA PRO A 32 13.13 -3.22 1.84
C PRO A 32 11.75 -2.98 2.48
N ILE A 33 11.30 -3.93 3.31
CA ILE A 33 10.04 -3.90 4.06
C ILE A 33 10.28 -4.15 5.55
N GLY A 34 11.42 -3.69 6.07
CA GLY A 34 11.92 -4.09 7.38
C GLY A 34 11.20 -3.55 8.60
N LEU A 35 10.19 -2.69 8.46
CA LEU A 35 9.43 -2.16 9.59
C LEU A 35 8.81 -3.30 10.41
N GLY A 36 9.11 -3.36 11.70
CA GLY A 36 8.57 -4.34 12.64
C GLY A 36 7.13 -4.02 13.03
N TRP A 37 6.45 -4.97 13.68
CA TRP A 37 5.08 -4.79 14.12
C TRP A 37 4.96 -3.71 15.20
N GLN A 38 5.98 -3.52 16.04
CA GLN A 38 5.94 -2.52 17.09
C GLN A 38 5.90 -1.09 16.52
N SER A 39 6.71 -0.83 15.49
CA SER A 39 6.71 0.44 14.77
C SER A 39 5.50 0.57 13.86
N THR A 40 5.05 -0.52 13.22
CA THR A 40 3.86 -0.54 12.36
C THR A 40 2.59 -0.20 13.14
N PHE A 41 2.41 -0.84 14.30
CA PHE A 41 1.24 -0.65 15.15
C PHE A 41 1.45 0.38 16.24
N LEU A 42 2.63 1.02 16.32
CA LEU A 42 3.01 2.05 17.31
C LEU A 42 2.79 1.63 18.77
N THR A 43 3.06 0.37 19.09
CA THR A 43 2.85 -0.22 20.41
C THR A 43 3.78 -1.40 20.64
N LYS A 44 4.07 -1.72 21.90
CA LYS A 44 4.81 -2.95 22.30
C LYS A 44 3.89 -4.01 22.89
N ASP A 45 2.60 -3.72 22.99
CA ASP A 45 1.58 -4.61 23.54
C ASP A 45 0.79 -5.26 22.40
N LYS A 46 0.78 -6.60 22.37
CA LYS A 46 0.10 -7.41 21.36
C LYS A 46 -1.41 -7.19 21.37
N SER A 47 -2.03 -7.09 22.55
CA SER A 47 -3.46 -6.84 22.68
C SER A 47 -3.84 -5.45 22.20
N ILE A 48 -2.98 -4.44 22.43
CA ILE A 48 -3.20 -3.09 21.86
C ILE A 48 -3.03 -3.10 20.33
N ALA A 49 -2.09 -3.89 19.80
CA ALA A 49 -1.93 -4.03 18.35
C ALA A 49 -3.18 -4.67 17.70
N GLU A 50 -3.78 -5.67 18.36
CA GLU A 50 -5.07 -6.27 17.97
C GLU A 50 -6.26 -5.32 18.17
N GLU A 51 -6.27 -4.51 19.23
CA GLU A 51 -7.36 -3.55 19.47
C GLU A 51 -7.35 -2.44 18.41
N ARG A 52 -6.16 -1.92 18.07
CA ARG A 52 -5.97 -0.98 16.95
C ARG A 52 -6.43 -1.57 15.61
N PHE A 53 -6.71 -2.86 15.57
CA PHE A 53 -7.33 -3.56 14.44
C PHE A 53 -8.88 -3.64 14.53
N CYS A 54 -9.47 -3.64 15.73
CA CYS A 54 -10.91 -3.86 15.95
C CYS A 54 -11.79 -2.60 16.05
N VAL A 55 -11.24 -1.38 16.13
CA VAL A 55 -12.07 -0.18 16.41
C VAL A 55 -12.89 0.27 15.18
N SER A 56 -14.20 0.43 15.40
CA SER A 56 -15.19 0.98 14.47
C SER A 56 -14.91 2.44 14.10
N PRO A 57 -15.17 2.89 12.86
CA PRO A 57 -15.04 4.30 12.46
C PRO A 57 -15.85 5.29 13.31
N SER A 58 -16.86 4.82 14.04
CA SER A 58 -17.76 5.66 14.86
C SER A 58 -17.13 6.21 16.15
N ASP A 59 -16.04 5.61 16.65
CA ASP A 59 -15.50 5.92 18.00
C ASP A 59 -14.22 6.76 17.97
N ILE A 60 -13.79 7.23 16.80
CA ILE A 60 -12.50 7.91 16.64
C ILE A 60 -12.66 9.44 16.57
N THR A 61 -12.33 10.12 17.67
CA THR A 61 -12.29 11.58 17.74
C THR A 61 -10.94 12.14 17.23
N TYR A 62 -10.96 12.63 15.99
CA TYR A 62 -10.21 13.76 15.39
C TYR A 62 -8.71 14.02 15.64
N ARG A 63 -7.90 13.13 16.22
CA ARG A 63 -6.45 13.33 16.27
C ARG A 63 -5.70 12.22 15.52
N ASN A 64 -5.20 12.54 14.31
CA ASN A 64 -4.03 11.96 13.64
C ASN A 64 -3.91 10.43 13.44
N PHE A 65 -4.97 9.63 13.51
CA PHE A 65 -4.87 8.15 13.43
C PHE A 65 -5.60 7.46 12.26
N ASN A 66 -6.47 8.16 11.52
CA ASN A 66 -7.48 7.51 10.66
C ASN A 66 -6.97 6.88 9.36
N GLN A 67 -5.79 7.25 8.85
CA GLN A 67 -5.34 6.70 7.56
C GLN A 67 -4.59 5.37 7.71
N ILE A 68 -3.93 5.15 8.86
CA ILE A 68 -3.29 3.86 9.19
C ILE A 68 -4.36 2.85 9.64
N LEU A 69 -5.34 3.27 10.45
CA LEU A 69 -6.38 2.38 10.98
C LEU A 69 -7.31 1.81 9.90
N ALA A 70 -7.70 2.59 8.89
CA ALA A 70 -8.58 2.11 7.81
C ALA A 70 -7.92 1.06 6.89
N ILE A 71 -6.59 1.01 6.81
CA ILE A 71 -5.84 -0.04 6.09
C ILE A 71 -5.72 -1.29 6.96
N ILE A 72 -5.63 -1.11 8.28
CA ILE A 72 -5.57 -2.20 9.25
C ILE A 72 -6.95 -2.90 9.36
N GLN A 73 -8.07 -2.19 9.23
CA GLN A 73 -9.41 -2.78 9.19
C GLN A 73 -9.51 -3.84 8.07
N GLY A 74 -9.69 -5.13 8.44
CA GLY A 74 -9.68 -6.28 7.52
C GLY A 74 -8.36 -7.06 7.40
N THR A 75 -7.33 -6.67 8.16
CA THR A 75 -6.06 -7.38 8.35
C THR A 75 -6.06 -8.40 9.52
N LYS A 76 -6.19 -9.69 9.24
CA LYS A 76 -6.02 -10.74 10.25
C LYS A 76 -4.57 -10.79 10.75
N LEU A 77 -4.37 -10.76 12.07
CA LEU A 77 -3.07 -10.96 12.72
C LEU A 77 -2.97 -12.37 13.30
N GLU A 78 -1.88 -13.07 12.98
CA GLU A 78 -1.54 -14.38 13.53
C GLU A 78 -0.17 -14.28 14.20
N TRP A 79 -0.16 -14.22 15.54
CA TRP A 79 1.07 -14.08 16.30
C TRP A 79 1.94 -15.34 16.21
N MET A 80 3.23 -15.12 16.03
CA MET A 80 4.27 -16.13 16.03
C MET A 80 5.22 -15.90 17.21
N GLU A 81 6.22 -16.77 17.38
CA GLU A 81 7.23 -16.63 18.45
C GLU A 81 8.05 -15.35 18.29
N ASP A 82 8.45 -15.02 17.06
CA ASP A 82 9.39 -13.94 16.71
C ASP A 82 8.75 -12.78 15.90
N GLY A 83 7.43 -12.78 15.74
CA GLY A 83 6.74 -11.78 14.93
C GLY A 83 5.23 -11.98 14.81
N VAL A 84 4.67 -11.44 13.74
CA VAL A 84 3.26 -11.59 13.39
C VAL A 84 3.10 -11.77 11.88
N ASN A 85 2.28 -12.75 11.50
CA ASN A 85 1.79 -12.91 10.14
C ASN A 85 0.53 -12.05 9.97
N SER A 86 0.60 -11.06 9.09
CA SER A 86 -0.45 -10.08 8.82
C SER A 86 -1.08 -10.38 7.46
N VAL A 87 -2.38 -10.68 7.43
CA VAL A 87 -3.14 -11.03 6.21
C VAL A 87 -4.25 -10.02 5.98
N MET A 88 -4.09 -9.13 5.00
CA MET A 88 -5.03 -8.07 4.64
C MET A 88 -5.81 -8.41 3.38
N GLY A 89 -7.13 -8.50 3.47
CA GLY A 89 -7.99 -8.68 2.29
C GLY A 89 -9.15 -9.66 2.50
N PRO A 90 -9.96 -9.89 1.46
CA PRO A 90 -9.81 -9.34 0.12
C PRO A 90 -10.11 -7.83 0.06
N ILE A 91 -9.27 -7.05 -0.61
CA ILE A 91 -9.48 -5.62 -0.86
C ILE A 91 -9.49 -5.28 -2.36
N PRO A 92 -10.24 -4.24 -2.80
CA PRO A 92 -10.30 -3.87 -4.21
C PRO A 92 -8.92 -3.52 -4.79
N ALA A 93 -8.59 -4.11 -5.93
CA ALA A 93 -7.39 -3.76 -6.70
C ALA A 93 -7.61 -2.52 -7.60
N ILE A 94 -8.86 -2.26 -7.99
CA ILE A 94 -9.26 -1.15 -8.86
C ILE A 94 -10.21 -0.27 -8.08
N LYS A 95 -9.90 1.02 -7.98
CA LYS A 95 -10.78 2.02 -7.35
C LYS A 95 -11.38 2.93 -8.41
N TYR A 96 -12.34 3.76 -8.01
CA TYR A 96 -12.95 4.76 -8.88
C TYR A 96 -12.65 6.17 -8.36
N ASP A 97 -11.96 6.96 -9.17
CA ASP A 97 -11.78 8.38 -8.94
C ASP A 97 -13.03 9.13 -9.38
N LYS A 98 -13.86 9.52 -8.40
CA LYS A 98 -15.09 10.29 -8.65
C LYS A 98 -14.82 11.67 -9.23
N THR A 99 -13.68 12.29 -8.94
CA THR A 99 -13.38 13.66 -9.41
C THR A 99 -13.08 13.69 -10.90
N ARG A 100 -12.50 12.60 -11.43
CA ARG A 100 -12.15 12.44 -12.85
C ARG A 100 -13.04 11.46 -13.61
N GLY A 101 -14.03 10.86 -12.94
CA GLY A 101 -14.98 9.93 -13.54
C GLY A 101 -14.35 8.65 -14.11
N ARG A 102 -13.25 8.14 -13.53
CA ARG A 102 -12.48 7.02 -14.11
C ARG A 102 -12.03 5.99 -13.09
N LYS A 103 -11.87 4.75 -13.55
CA LYS A 103 -11.20 3.67 -12.79
C LYS A 103 -9.69 3.95 -12.70
N ILE A 104 -9.10 3.60 -11.56
CA ILE A 104 -7.68 3.84 -11.25
C ILE A 104 -7.02 2.56 -10.72
N TRP A 105 -5.75 2.37 -11.08
CA TRP A 105 -4.91 1.27 -10.63
C TRP A 105 -4.36 1.53 -9.22
N PHE A 106 -5.24 1.46 -8.22
CA PHE A 106 -4.93 1.81 -6.83
C PHE A 106 -4.72 0.54 -6.01
N ASN A 107 -3.54 -0.06 -6.14
CA ASN A 107 -3.14 -1.25 -5.40
C ASN A 107 -1.60 -1.31 -5.29
N SER A 108 -1.11 -2.26 -4.49
CA SER A 108 0.32 -2.50 -4.26
C SER A 108 0.78 -3.82 -4.90
N MET A 109 0.07 -4.32 -5.91
CA MET A 109 0.27 -5.67 -6.45
C MET A 109 1.70 -5.88 -6.96
N VAL A 110 2.20 -5.01 -7.85
CA VAL A 110 3.57 -5.10 -8.36
C VAL A 110 4.59 -4.87 -7.24
N ALA A 111 4.35 -3.89 -6.37
CA ALA A 111 5.25 -3.58 -5.25
C ALA A 111 5.43 -4.77 -4.29
N ALA A 112 4.34 -5.47 -3.96
CA ALA A 112 4.39 -6.66 -3.13
C ALA A 112 5.04 -7.83 -3.87
N TYR A 113 4.58 -8.14 -5.08
CA TYR A 113 5.00 -9.31 -5.83
C TYR A 113 6.49 -9.28 -6.24
N THR A 114 7.10 -8.09 -6.36
CA THR A 114 8.51 -7.96 -6.73
C THR A 114 9.40 -7.45 -5.60
N GLY A 115 8.84 -6.70 -4.66
CA GLY A 115 9.61 -5.93 -3.67
C GLY A 115 9.46 -6.37 -2.22
N TRP A 116 8.41 -7.13 -1.86
CA TRP A 116 8.21 -7.60 -0.47
C TRP A 116 9.01 -8.87 -0.23
N LYS A 117 10.34 -8.73 -0.33
CA LYS A 117 11.30 -9.82 -0.22
C LYS A 117 12.28 -9.52 0.91
N ASP A 118 12.32 -10.40 1.89
CA ASP A 118 13.38 -10.46 2.89
C ASP A 118 13.52 -11.90 3.43
N SER A 119 14.24 -12.09 4.53
CA SER A 119 14.40 -13.42 5.15
C SER A 119 13.07 -14.04 5.63
N ARG A 120 12.03 -13.23 5.83
CA ARG A 120 10.73 -13.64 6.36
C ARG A 120 9.66 -13.73 5.27
N ASN A 121 9.80 -12.96 4.20
CA ASN A 121 8.76 -12.77 3.18
C ASN A 121 9.22 -13.26 1.80
N ASP A 122 8.43 -14.18 1.23
CA ASP A 122 8.50 -14.58 -0.17
C ASP A 122 7.59 -13.68 -1.01
N PRO A 123 8.12 -12.87 -1.94
CA PRO A 123 7.34 -11.87 -2.64
C PRO A 123 6.25 -12.49 -3.53
N VAL A 124 6.43 -13.71 -4.05
CA VAL A 124 5.41 -14.39 -4.88
C VAL A 124 4.19 -14.83 -4.04
N LYS A 125 4.37 -14.98 -2.71
CA LYS A 125 3.31 -15.29 -1.75
C LYS A 125 2.78 -14.06 -1.03
N ALA A 126 3.45 -12.92 -1.17
CA ALA A 126 3.10 -11.67 -0.49
C ALA A 126 1.78 -11.07 -1.00
N VAL A 127 1.34 -11.46 -2.19
CA VAL A 127 0.07 -11.02 -2.75
C VAL A 127 -0.55 -12.09 -3.65
N THR A 128 -1.85 -12.33 -3.46
CA THR A 128 -2.66 -13.28 -4.23
C THR A 128 -3.95 -12.60 -4.69
N PHE A 129 -4.71 -13.26 -5.56
CA PHE A 129 -6.11 -12.86 -5.78
C PHE A 129 -6.89 -12.96 -4.46
N GLY A 130 -8.00 -12.23 -4.37
CA GLY A 130 -8.81 -12.22 -3.15
C GLY A 130 -9.51 -13.54 -2.81
N ASP A 131 -9.51 -14.51 -3.73
CA ASP A 131 -9.91 -15.90 -3.46
C ASP A 131 -8.74 -16.79 -2.98
N GLY A 132 -7.55 -16.22 -2.82
CA GLY A 132 -6.33 -16.90 -2.40
C GLY A 132 -5.53 -17.55 -3.54
N THR A 133 -6.04 -17.54 -4.79
CA THR A 133 -5.31 -18.13 -5.92
C THR A 133 -4.06 -17.30 -6.29
N PRO A 134 -2.95 -17.93 -6.70
CA PRO A 134 -1.73 -17.21 -7.09
C PRO A 134 -1.95 -16.29 -8.29
N LEU A 135 -1.22 -15.17 -8.30
CA LEU A 135 -1.19 -14.28 -9.45
C LEU A 135 -0.29 -14.86 -10.57
N PRO A 136 -0.71 -14.81 -11.85
CA PRO A 136 0.11 -15.25 -12.98
C PRO A 136 1.33 -14.33 -13.15
N SER A 137 2.53 -14.90 -12.96
CA SER A 137 3.79 -14.16 -12.91
C SER A 137 4.07 -13.34 -14.17
N ASP A 138 3.80 -13.90 -15.35
CA ASP A 138 3.97 -13.23 -16.64
C ASP A 138 3.13 -11.94 -16.75
N VAL A 139 1.88 -11.96 -16.28
CA VAL A 139 1.00 -10.79 -16.27
C VAL A 139 1.51 -9.72 -15.29
N ILE A 140 2.06 -10.13 -14.14
CA ILE A 140 2.63 -9.18 -13.17
C ILE A 140 3.86 -8.48 -13.73
N HIS A 141 4.75 -9.21 -14.41
CA HIS A 141 5.93 -8.63 -15.04
C HIS A 141 5.57 -7.72 -16.22
N GLU A 142 4.54 -8.06 -17.00
CA GLU A 142 4.00 -7.14 -18.02
C GLU A 142 3.36 -5.89 -17.40
N CYS A 143 2.74 -6.01 -16.21
CA CYS A 143 2.27 -4.85 -15.47
C CYS A 143 3.44 -3.96 -15.00
N LEU A 144 4.53 -4.56 -14.51
CA LEU A 144 5.75 -3.82 -14.15
C LEU A 144 6.32 -3.06 -15.36
N LYS A 145 6.43 -3.74 -16.51
CA LYS A 145 6.90 -3.12 -17.76
C LYS A 145 6.04 -1.93 -18.18
N LEU A 146 4.72 -2.07 -18.11
CA LEU A 146 3.79 -0.96 -18.38
C LEU A 146 3.99 0.23 -17.42
N LEU A 147 4.25 -0.04 -16.13
CA LEU A 147 4.53 1.02 -15.17
C LEU A 147 5.84 1.75 -15.51
N GLU A 148 6.85 1.03 -16.00
CA GLU A 148 8.13 1.63 -16.43
C GLU A 148 7.99 2.43 -17.73
N GLU A 149 7.25 1.91 -18.71
CA GLU A 149 6.98 2.58 -20.00
C GLU A 149 6.24 3.91 -19.82
N GLU A 150 5.26 3.96 -18.91
CA GLU A 150 4.42 5.13 -18.68
C GLU A 150 4.99 6.09 -17.60
N CYS A 151 6.13 5.76 -16.97
CA CYS A 151 6.67 6.60 -15.91
C CYS A 151 7.33 7.88 -16.44
N VAL A 152 7.22 8.96 -15.66
CA VAL A 152 7.97 10.20 -15.89
C VAL A 152 8.97 10.39 -14.74
N ALA A 153 10.25 10.21 -15.03
CA ALA A 153 11.33 10.34 -14.06
C ALA A 153 12.04 11.70 -14.19
N ILE A 154 11.53 12.70 -13.47
CA ILE A 154 12.11 14.05 -13.48
C ILE A 154 13.34 14.09 -12.56
N PRO A 155 14.51 14.55 -13.04
CA PRO A 155 15.70 14.71 -12.21
C PRO A 155 15.47 15.85 -11.21
N TRP A 156 15.56 15.53 -9.92
CA TRP A 156 15.38 16.49 -8.84
C TRP A 156 16.46 17.56 -8.83
N GLN A 157 16.05 18.81 -8.64
CA GLN A 157 16.90 19.95 -8.34
C GLN A 157 16.57 20.51 -6.95
N LYS A 158 17.56 21.16 -6.33
CA LYS A 158 17.36 21.81 -5.04
C LYS A 158 16.36 22.96 -5.19
N GLY A 159 15.29 22.91 -4.40
CA GLY A 159 14.22 23.92 -4.41
C GLY A 159 12.96 23.46 -5.15
N ASP A 160 13.02 22.34 -5.88
CA ASP A 160 11.84 21.76 -6.52
C ASP A 160 10.79 21.35 -5.49
N VAL A 161 9.53 21.56 -5.86
CA VAL A 161 8.36 21.05 -5.14
C VAL A 161 7.50 20.30 -6.14
N LEU A 162 7.27 19.01 -5.89
CA LEU A 162 6.36 18.18 -6.68
C LEU A 162 5.06 17.98 -5.92
N LEU A 163 3.95 18.43 -6.50
CA LEU A 163 2.61 18.15 -6.00
C LEU A 163 2.06 16.92 -6.74
N ILE A 164 1.67 15.90 -5.98
CA ILE A 164 1.11 14.65 -6.51
C ILE A 164 -0.34 14.50 -6.05
N ASP A 165 -1.25 14.25 -6.99
CA ASP A 165 -2.57 13.70 -6.66
C ASP A 165 -2.46 12.18 -6.50
N ASN A 166 -2.55 11.72 -5.25
CA ASN A 166 -2.37 10.31 -4.89
C ASN A 166 -3.48 9.38 -5.42
N LEU A 167 -4.61 9.92 -5.92
CA LEU A 167 -5.62 9.11 -6.62
C LEU A 167 -5.24 8.80 -8.07
N ALA A 168 -4.39 9.63 -8.68
CA ALA A 168 -4.06 9.54 -10.11
C ALA A 168 -2.64 9.05 -10.39
N VAL A 169 -1.75 9.07 -9.40
CA VAL A 169 -0.30 8.86 -9.60
C VAL A 169 0.24 7.83 -8.62
N LEU A 170 0.93 6.83 -9.16
CA LEU A 170 1.85 5.99 -8.39
C LEU A 170 3.24 6.64 -8.42
N HIS A 171 4.01 6.49 -7.35
CA HIS A 171 5.37 7.01 -7.28
C HIS A 171 6.35 5.91 -6.86
N SER A 172 7.60 6.06 -7.28
CA SER A 172 8.69 5.14 -6.95
C SER A 172 10.00 5.92 -6.78
N ARG A 173 11.10 5.20 -6.53
CA ARG A 173 12.42 5.79 -6.34
C ARG A 173 13.46 4.97 -7.10
N ARG A 174 14.25 5.64 -7.95
CA ARG A 174 15.46 5.04 -8.54
C ARG A 174 16.56 4.88 -7.49
N GLU A 175 17.48 3.98 -7.73
CA GLU A 175 18.74 3.92 -6.99
C GLU A 175 19.49 5.25 -7.10
N PHE A 176 20.29 5.57 -6.08
CA PHE A 176 21.06 6.80 -6.04
C PHE A 176 22.31 6.62 -5.18
N ASN A 177 23.31 7.45 -5.45
CA ASN A 177 24.47 7.58 -4.58
C ASN A 177 24.24 8.74 -3.60
N PRO A 178 24.41 8.54 -2.28
CA PRO A 178 24.37 9.63 -1.31
C PRO A 178 25.39 10.75 -1.64
N PRO A 179 25.14 12.02 -1.24
CA PRO A 179 24.02 12.48 -0.42
C PRO A 179 22.73 12.73 -1.22
N ARG A 180 21.58 12.37 -0.66
CA ARG A 180 20.25 12.71 -1.19
C ARG A 180 19.27 12.96 -0.06
N ARG A 181 18.55 14.08 -0.09
CA ARG A 181 17.50 14.39 0.88
C ARG A 181 16.28 14.95 0.16
N ILE A 182 15.15 14.27 0.34
CA ILE A 182 13.82 14.70 -0.12
C ILE A 182 12.92 14.75 1.12
N LEU A 183 12.12 15.80 1.23
CA LEU A 183 11.11 15.95 2.28
C LEU A 183 9.73 15.70 1.67
N ALA A 184 8.77 15.27 2.49
CA ALA A 184 7.40 15.02 2.06
C ALA A 184 6.40 15.59 3.06
N SER A 185 5.21 15.93 2.57
CA SER A 185 4.05 16.29 3.37
C SER A 185 2.83 15.56 2.80
N LEU A 186 1.95 15.07 3.67
CA LEU A 186 0.74 14.34 3.30
C LEU A 186 -0.47 15.24 3.52
N CYS A 187 -1.41 15.21 2.58
CA CYS A 187 -2.65 15.97 2.66
C CYS A 187 -3.81 15.05 3.01
N ASN A 188 -4.72 15.50 3.88
CA ASN A 188 -6.01 14.86 4.04
C ASN A 188 -6.90 15.15 2.81
N ASN A 189 -7.87 14.28 2.55
CA ASN A 189 -8.88 14.55 1.53
C ASN A 189 -9.58 15.87 1.85
N ILE A 190 -9.39 16.86 0.98
CA ILE A 190 -10.07 18.15 1.04
C ILE A 190 -11.51 17.92 0.59
N LYS A 191 -12.35 17.43 1.49
CA LYS A 191 -13.79 17.55 1.38
C LYS A 191 -14.25 18.19 2.68
N ASP A 192 -14.96 19.31 2.54
CA ASP A 192 -15.75 19.99 3.59
C ASP A 192 -15.22 21.30 4.20
N HIS A 193 -14.25 22.01 3.59
CA HIS A 193 -13.85 23.35 4.08
C HIS A 193 -14.02 24.53 3.12
N CYS A 194 -14.59 24.35 1.92
CA CYS A 194 -15.02 25.47 1.08
C CYS A 194 -16.54 25.66 1.12
N ALA A 195 -17.07 25.89 2.32
CA ALA A 195 -18.37 26.52 2.49
C ALA A 195 -18.29 27.40 3.75
N MET A 196 -17.71 28.59 3.62
CA MET A 196 -17.98 29.75 4.49
C MET A 196 -17.22 30.96 3.96
N SER A 197 -17.95 31.84 3.25
CA SER A 197 -18.02 33.30 3.49
C SER A 197 -18.33 34.06 2.18
N THR A 198 -19.62 34.24 1.91
CA THR A 198 -20.17 35.45 1.30
C THR A 198 -21.34 35.88 2.15
#